data_AF-A0A2E8Z4K5-F1
#
_entry.id   AF-A0A2E8Z4K5-F1
#
_cell.length_a   1.000
_cell.length_b   1.000
_cell.length_c   1.000
_cell.angle_alpha   90.00
_cell.angle_beta   90.00
_cell.angle_gamma   90.00
#
_symmetry.space_group_name_H-M   'P 1'
#
loop_
_entity.id
_entity.type
_entity.pdbx_description
1 polymer ?
#
loop_
_entity_poly.entity_id
_entity_poly.type
_entity_poly.pdbx_seq_one_letter_code
_entity_poly.pdbx_strand_id
1 'polypeptide(L)'
;MALLLTTLVLLAGGVAVGAVQATRYYGGGFYDEWYCVQGEAPATSARGGSTCYPEGEALPKGWTFDPLGNRPFDCGWRHGWQPVERLDADAGEGSDCARTDEPLPPGYVAIED
;
A
#
# COMPACT_ATOMS: atom_id res chain seq x y z
N MET A 1 -44.14 -13.23 13.11
CA MET A 1 -43.05 -14.10 12.59
C MET A 1 -42.47 -13.63 11.26
N ALA A 2 -43.27 -13.18 10.28
CA ALA A 2 -42.75 -12.73 8.98
C ALA A 2 -41.83 -11.49 9.04
N LEU A 3 -42.08 -10.55 9.97
CA LEU A 3 -41.31 -9.30 10.09
C LEU A 3 -39.86 -9.46 10.58
N LEU A 4 -39.58 -10.56 11.29
CA LEU A 4 -38.25 -10.86 11.86
C LEU A 4 -37.29 -11.45 10.82
N LEU A 5 -37.82 -12.17 9.82
CA LEU A 5 -37.03 -12.73 8.73
C LEU A 5 -36.56 -11.64 7.75
N THR A 6 -37.41 -10.66 7.44
CA THR A 6 -37.06 -9.56 6.53
C THR A 6 -35.97 -8.66 7.10
N THR A 7 -35.98 -8.41 8.41
CA THR A 7 -34.92 -7.64 9.08
C THR A 7 -33.59 -8.39 9.08
N LEU A 8 -33.59 -9.70 9.31
CA LEU A 8 -32.37 -10.52 9.27
C LEU A 8 -31.72 -10.55 7.88
N VAL A 9 -32.52 -10.65 6.81
CA VAL A 9 -32.01 -10.67 5.43
C VAL A 9 -31.42 -9.31 5.02
N LEU A 10 -32.04 -8.20 5.45
CA LEU A 10 -31.51 -6.85 5.20
C LEU A 10 -30.22 -6.59 5.99
N LEU A 11 -30.12 -7.07 7.23
CA LEU A 11 -28.90 -6.97 8.03
C LEU A 11 -27.78 -7.84 7.45
N ALA A 12 -28.07 -9.08 7.05
CA ALA A 12 -27.07 -9.96 6.43
C ALA A 12 -26.61 -9.43 5.05
N GLY A 13 -27.53 -8.89 4.25
CA GLY A 13 -27.21 -8.25 2.97
C GLY A 13 -26.42 -6.95 3.13
N GLY A 14 -26.76 -6.12 4.12
CA GLY A 14 -26.03 -4.89 4.43
C GLY A 14 -24.61 -5.15 4.93
N VAL A 15 -24.41 -6.19 5.75
CA VAL A 15 -23.07 -6.61 6.20
C VAL A 15 -22.24 -7.17 5.04
N ALA A 16 -22.83 -7.93 4.13
CA ALA A 16 -22.12 -8.43 2.95
C ALA A 16 -21.68 -7.31 1.99
N VAL A 17 -22.57 -6.34 1.72
CA VAL A 17 -22.23 -5.16 0.89
C VAL A 17 -21.22 -4.26 1.60
N GLY A 18 -21.36 -4.07 2.91
CA GLY A 18 -20.41 -3.33 3.74
C GLY A 18 -19.02 -3.96 3.76
N ALA A 19 -18.93 -5.28 3.86
CA ALA A 19 -17.65 -6.00 3.84
C ALA A 19 -16.97 -5.93 2.45
N VAL A 20 -17.72 -6.03 1.36
CA VAL A 20 -17.18 -5.91 -0.01
C VAL A 20 -16.73 -4.47 -0.31
N GLN A 21 -17.46 -3.47 0.19
CA GLN A 21 -17.06 -2.06 0.09
C GLN A 21 -15.87 -1.75 1.00
N ALA A 22 -15.78 -2.37 2.18
CA ALA A 22 -14.62 -2.26 3.05
C ALA A 22 -13.38 -2.87 2.41
N THR A 23 -13.47 -4.02 1.74
CA THR A 23 -12.32 -4.56 0.99
C THR A 23 -11.93 -3.67 -0.21
N ARG A 24 -12.87 -2.94 -0.81
CA ARG A 24 -12.55 -1.93 -1.84
C ARG A 24 -11.94 -0.64 -1.29
N TYR A 25 -12.41 -0.16 -0.14
CA TYR A 25 -11.93 1.08 0.46
C TYR A 25 -10.67 0.92 1.31
N TYR A 26 -10.48 -0.25 1.94
CA TYR A 26 -9.32 -0.57 2.78
C TYR A 26 -8.27 -1.42 2.06
N GLY A 27 -8.47 -1.73 0.78
CA GLY A 27 -7.60 -2.60 -0.02
C GLY A 27 -7.81 -4.06 0.37
N GLY A 28 -8.21 -4.88 -0.60
CA GLY A 28 -8.38 -6.31 -0.39
C GLY A 28 -7.02 -6.92 -0.04
N GLY A 29 -6.93 -7.59 1.11
CA GLY A 29 -5.72 -8.30 1.55
C GLY A 29 -5.41 -9.57 0.76
N PHE A 30 -5.60 -9.55 -0.56
CA PHE A 30 -5.35 -10.68 -1.44
C PHE A 30 -4.61 -10.16 -2.66
N TYR A 31 -3.33 -10.51 -2.74
CA TYR A 31 -2.44 -10.69 -3.90
C TYR A 31 -1.05 -10.10 -3.60
N ASP A 32 -0.13 -10.93 -3.09
CA ASP A 32 1.34 -10.77 -3.13
C ASP A 32 1.98 -9.42 -2.76
N GLU A 33 1.23 -8.50 -2.14
CA GLU A 33 1.74 -7.21 -1.69
C GLU A 33 2.70 -7.42 -0.54
N TRP A 34 3.99 -7.24 -0.82
CA TRP A 34 4.98 -7.10 0.22
C TRP A 34 4.71 -5.79 0.97
N TYR A 35 4.05 -5.91 2.12
CA TYR A 35 3.66 -4.81 3.00
C TYR A 35 4.16 -5.11 4.41
N CYS A 36 4.86 -4.16 5.02
CA CYS A 36 5.35 -4.31 6.39
C CYS A 36 4.22 -4.03 7.38
N VAL A 37 4.18 -4.79 8.48
CA VAL A 37 3.12 -4.61 9.47
C VAL A 37 3.26 -3.28 10.20
N GLN A 38 2.23 -2.88 10.95
CA GLN A 38 2.26 -1.63 11.70
C GLN A 38 3.48 -1.56 12.65
N GLY A 39 4.26 -0.48 12.54
CA GLY A 39 5.50 -0.28 13.30
C GLY A 39 6.75 -0.83 12.61
N GLU A 40 6.62 -1.37 11.40
CA GLU A 40 7.73 -1.75 10.53
C GLU A 40 7.71 -0.94 9.24
N ALA A 41 8.91 -0.66 8.73
CA ALA A 41 9.11 -0.02 7.44
C ALA A 41 9.91 -0.92 6.50
N PRO A 42 9.62 -0.84 5.19
CA PRO A 42 10.39 -1.56 4.19
C PRO A 42 11.83 -1.05 4.15
N ALA A 43 12.79 -1.95 4.05
CA ALA A 43 14.18 -1.63 3.77
C ALA A 43 14.69 -2.42 2.58
N THR A 44 15.60 -1.82 1.83
CA THR A 44 16.26 -2.42 0.68
C THR A 44 17.76 -2.50 0.90
N SER A 45 18.40 -3.43 0.21
CA SER A 45 19.86 -3.55 0.16
C SER A 45 20.36 -3.29 -1.24
N ALA A 46 21.60 -2.80 -1.35
CA ALA A 46 22.26 -2.58 -2.64
C ALA A 46 22.43 -3.87 -3.50
N ARG A 47 22.17 -5.05 -2.92
CA ARG A 47 22.19 -6.35 -3.61
C ARG A 47 20.83 -6.76 -4.18
N GLY A 48 19.80 -5.91 -4.07
CA GLY A 48 18.47 -6.17 -4.62
C GLY A 48 17.54 -6.99 -3.71
N GLY A 49 17.81 -7.05 -2.41
CA GLY A 49 16.88 -7.65 -1.43
C GLY A 49 16.01 -6.60 -0.74
N SER A 50 14.74 -6.95 -0.45
CA SER A 50 13.80 -6.17 0.37
C SER A 50 13.37 -6.96 1.61
N THR A 51 13.27 -6.31 2.77
CA THR A 51 12.73 -6.90 4.02
C THR A 51 12.25 -5.82 4.98
N CYS A 52 11.34 -6.18 5.89
CA CYS A 52 10.76 -5.27 6.85
C CYS A 52 11.64 -5.20 8.09
N TYR A 53 11.80 -3.99 8.64
CA TYR A 53 12.46 -3.78 9.93
C TYR A 53 11.62 -2.84 10.80
N PRO A 54 11.70 -2.95 12.14
CA PRO A 54 11.05 -2.00 13.03
C PRO A 54 11.46 -0.56 12.74
N GLU A 55 10.48 0.35 12.72
CA GLU A 55 10.73 1.77 12.52
C GLU A 55 11.58 2.35 13.66
N GLY A 56 12.54 3.20 13.31
CA GLY A 56 13.41 3.87 14.29
C GLY A 56 14.53 2.99 14.87
N GLU A 57 14.61 1.71 14.49
CA GLU A 57 15.73 0.85 14.85
C GLU A 57 16.93 1.00 13.88
N ALA A 58 18.11 0.66 14.40
CA ALA A 58 19.32 0.65 13.59
C ALA A 58 19.32 -0.54 12.62
N LEU A 59 19.43 -0.25 11.33
CA LEU A 59 19.48 -1.28 10.30
C LEU A 59 20.82 -2.03 10.30
N PRO A 60 20.83 -3.33 9.93
CA PRO A 60 22.07 -4.04 9.67
C PRO A 60 22.90 -3.36 8.57
N LYS A 61 24.22 -3.52 8.63
CA LYS A 61 25.13 -2.89 7.65
C LYS A 61 24.74 -3.27 6.21
N GLY A 62 24.55 -2.25 5.36
CA GLY A 62 24.24 -2.42 3.94
C GLY A 62 22.74 -2.42 3.61
N TRP A 63 21.88 -2.19 4.61
CA TRP A 63 20.46 -1.95 4.44
C TRP A 63 20.12 -0.48 4.65
N THR A 64 19.12 0.00 3.93
CA THR A 64 18.57 1.35 4.05
C THR A 64 17.05 1.25 4.00
N PHE A 65 16.36 2.03 4.83
CA PHE A 65 14.90 2.13 4.72
C PHE A 65 14.52 2.65 3.34
N ASP A 66 13.52 2.03 2.75
CA ASP A 66 12.94 2.49 1.49
C ASP A 66 12.27 3.84 1.75
N PRO A 67 12.65 4.89 1.01
CA PRO A 67 12.18 6.24 1.26
C PRO A 67 10.69 6.44 0.93
N LEU A 68 10.07 5.55 0.15
CA LEU A 68 8.63 5.58 -0.12
C LEU A 68 7.80 4.83 0.92
N GLY A 69 8.45 4.06 1.80
CA GLY A 69 7.77 3.33 2.85
C GLY A 69 6.75 2.31 2.32
N ASN A 70 5.81 1.95 3.19
CA ASN A 70 4.74 0.99 2.91
C ASN A 70 3.73 1.56 1.91
N ARG A 71 3.54 0.90 0.76
CA ARG A 71 2.70 1.40 -0.34
C ARG A 71 1.92 0.27 -1.02
N PRO A 72 0.78 0.57 -1.65
CA PRO A 72 0.05 -0.41 -2.45
C PRO A 72 0.82 -0.78 -3.70
N PHE A 73 0.53 -1.94 -4.28
CA PHE A 73 1.05 -2.34 -5.59
C PHE A 73 0.41 -1.53 -6.72
N ASP A 74 -0.88 -1.21 -6.58
CA ASP A 74 -1.62 -0.35 -7.51
C ASP A 74 -2.07 0.93 -6.80
N CYS A 75 -1.55 2.06 -7.25
CA CYS A 75 -1.82 3.36 -6.62
C CYS A 75 -3.30 3.76 -6.75
N GLY A 76 -4.02 3.27 -7.76
CA GLY A 76 -5.44 3.55 -7.98
C GLY A 76 -6.37 2.83 -7.00
N TRP A 77 -5.88 1.84 -6.25
CA TRP A 77 -6.71 1.03 -5.35
C TRP A 77 -6.87 1.66 -3.97
N ARG A 78 -6.05 2.66 -3.63
CA ARG A 78 -6.12 3.34 -2.33
C ARG A 78 -6.18 4.85 -2.52
N HIS A 79 -7.19 5.48 -1.93
CA HIS A 79 -7.31 6.93 -1.92
C HIS A 79 -6.09 7.59 -1.25
N GLY A 80 -5.57 8.66 -1.86
CA GLY A 80 -4.40 9.40 -1.36
C GLY A 80 -3.05 8.81 -1.78
N TRP A 81 -3.03 7.98 -2.82
CA TRP A 81 -1.82 7.47 -3.46
C TRP A 81 -1.79 7.92 -4.93
N GLN A 82 -0.58 8.15 -5.45
CA GLN A 82 -0.33 8.53 -6.84
C GLN A 82 0.84 7.74 -7.42
N PRO A 83 0.84 7.48 -8.73
CA PRO A 83 1.99 6.89 -9.41
C PRO A 83 3.18 7.84 -9.42
N VAL A 84 4.36 7.30 -9.21
CA VAL A 84 5.65 8.00 -9.28
C VAL A 84 6.64 7.21 -10.13
N GLU A 85 7.63 7.89 -10.67
CA GLU A 85 8.73 7.27 -11.40
C GLU A 85 10.07 7.63 -10.75
N ARG A 86 10.95 6.65 -10.65
CA ARG A 86 12.37 6.85 -10.33
C ARG A 86 13.12 7.41 -11.53
N LEU A 87 13.73 8.57 -11.34
CA LEU A 87 14.52 9.27 -12.35
C LEU A 87 15.80 8.52 -12.78
N ASP A 88 16.29 7.61 -11.94
CA ASP A 88 17.52 6.84 -12.18
C ASP A 88 17.26 5.41 -12.70
N ALA A 89 16.00 5.03 -12.88
CA ALA A 89 15.62 3.70 -13.36
C ALA A 89 15.51 3.67 -14.89
N ASP A 90 15.72 2.48 -15.46
CA ASP A 90 15.42 2.23 -16.86
C ASP A 90 13.90 2.30 -17.11
N ALA A 91 13.51 2.68 -18.32
CA ALA A 91 12.11 2.89 -18.69
C ALA A 91 11.27 1.64 -18.42
N GLY A 92 10.27 1.77 -17.55
CA GLY A 92 9.36 0.68 -17.15
C GLY A 92 9.78 -0.12 -15.92
N GLU A 93 10.95 0.14 -15.32
CA GLU A 93 11.41 -0.50 -14.07
C GLU A 93 11.33 0.44 -12.85
N GLY A 94 10.97 1.71 -13.06
CA GLY A 94 10.98 2.76 -12.05
C GLY A 94 9.61 3.17 -11.49
N SER A 95 8.51 2.59 -11.97
CA SER A 95 7.16 2.98 -11.56
C SER A 95 6.84 2.47 -10.16
N ASP A 96 6.32 3.34 -9.31
CA ASP A 96 5.98 3.02 -7.93
C ASP A 96 4.81 3.87 -7.42
N CYS A 97 4.42 3.71 -6.15
CA CYS A 97 3.35 4.49 -5.51
C CYS A 97 3.88 5.37 -4.37
N ALA A 98 3.43 6.61 -4.32
CA ALA A 98 3.70 7.52 -3.20
C ALA A 98 2.41 8.15 -2.66
N ARG A 99 2.47 8.56 -1.39
CA ARG A 99 1.42 9.35 -0.75
C ARG A 99 1.27 10.71 -1.44
N THR A 100 0.05 11.13 -1.74
CA THR A 100 -0.22 12.42 -2.39
C THR A 100 -0.03 13.61 -1.44
N ASP A 101 -0.09 13.37 -0.14
CA ASP A 101 -0.01 14.38 0.93
C ASP A 101 1.41 14.54 1.50
N GLU A 102 2.39 13.80 0.98
CA GLU A 102 3.77 13.83 1.45
C GLU A 102 4.71 14.31 0.34
N PRO A 103 5.79 15.03 0.69
CA PRO A 103 6.81 15.40 -0.28
C PRO A 103 7.52 14.17 -0.82
N LEU A 104 7.71 14.11 -2.13
CA LEU A 104 8.44 13.01 -2.76
C LEU A 104 9.93 13.02 -2.35
N PRO A 105 10.53 11.84 -2.10
CA PRO A 105 11.97 11.74 -1.88
C PRO A 105 12.77 12.19 -3.12
N PRO A 106 14.02 12.63 -2.94
CA PRO A 106 14.90 12.93 -4.06
C PRO A 106 15.03 11.75 -5.02
N GLY A 107 14.97 12.02 -6.33
CA GLY A 107 15.05 10.99 -7.36
C GLY A 107 13.70 10.42 -7.81
N TYR A 108 12.58 10.87 -7.22
CA TYR A 108 11.24 10.50 -7.64
C TYR A 108 10.48 11.70 -8.22
N VAL A 109 9.63 11.44 -9.20
CA VAL A 109 8.69 12.43 -9.76
C VAL A 109 7.30 11.82 -9.87
N ALA A 110 6.26 12.64 -9.68
CA ALA A 110 4.89 12.20 -9.92
C ALA A 110 4.66 11.97 -11.42
N ILE A 111 3.93 10.92 -11.75
CA ILE A 111 3.41 10.70 -13.10
C ILE A 111 2.05 11.39 -13.14
N GLU A 112 1.96 12.51 -13.86
CA GLU A 112 0.68 13.16 -14.14
C GLU A 112 0.02 12.43 -15.31
N ASP A 113 -1.19 11.89 -15.09
CA ASP A 113 -2.04 11.34 -16.16
C ASP A 113 -2.55 12.44 -17.11
#